data_AF-A0A959ZXV6-F1
#
_entry.id   AF-A0A959ZXV6-F1
#
_cell.length_a   1.000
_cell.length_b   1.000
_cell.length_c   1.000
_cell.angle_alpha   90.00
_cell.angle_beta   90.00
_cell.angle_gamma   90.00
#
_symmetry.space_group_name_H-M   'P 1'
#
loop_
_entity.id
_entity.type
_entity.pdbx_description
1 polymer ?
#
loop_
_entity_poly.entity_id
_entity_poly.type
_entity_poly.pdbx_seq_one_letter_code
_entity_poly.pdbx_strand_id
1 'polypeptide(L)'
;MSEGPVLEVLLAILLLAAVAAWISVPLRRSTAPVEPGLEDPVMAELEARKQAKYREIRDTELDHAQDKLSDEEFARQDAELRREAIEILKEIDAAEAERSG
;
A
#
# COMPACT_ATOMS: atom_id res chain seq x y z
N MET A 1 -17.30 28.51 29.01
CA MET A 1 -16.22 28.88 28.07
C MET A 1 -15.64 27.58 27.54
N SER A 2 -15.96 27.24 26.29
CA SER A 2 -15.37 26.16 25.47
C SER A 2 -15.17 24.75 26.08
N GLU A 3 -16.21 23.96 26.32
CA GLU A 3 -16.03 22.48 26.49
C GLU A 3 -16.24 21.70 25.18
N GLY A 4 -16.99 22.25 24.22
CA GLY A 4 -17.12 21.69 22.86
C GLY A 4 -15.83 21.76 22.03
N PRO A 5 -15.14 22.92 21.96
CA PRO A 5 -13.94 23.06 21.12
C PRO A 5 -12.78 22.22 21.63
N VAL A 6 -12.65 22.05 22.95
CA VAL A 6 -11.55 21.28 23.55
C VAL A 6 -11.73 19.79 23.28
N LEU A 7 -12.93 19.26 23.46
CA LEU A 7 -13.23 17.86 23.14
C LEU A 7 -13.07 17.56 21.64
N GLU A 8 -13.52 18.47 20.79
CA GLU A 8 -13.39 18.37 19.33
C GLU A 8 -11.92 18.37 18.89
N VAL A 9 -11.10 19.27 19.45
CA VAL A 9 -9.65 19.30 19.18
C VAL A 9 -8.97 18.02 19.68
N LEU A 10 -9.37 17.50 20.84
CA LEU A 10 -8.82 16.24 21.37
C LEU A 10 -9.18 15.05 20.49
N LEU A 11 -10.43 14.98 20.00
CA LEU A 11 -10.86 13.93 19.06
C LEU A 11 -10.13 14.04 17.73
N ALA A 12 -9.95 15.24 17.20
CA ALA A 12 -9.19 15.48 15.97
C ALA A 12 -7.73 15.02 16.11
N ILE A 13 -7.08 15.35 17.24
CA ILE A 13 -5.69 14.90 17.52
C ILE A 13 -5.62 13.38 17.66
N LEU A 14 -6.58 12.76 18.37
CA LEU A 14 -6.63 11.31 18.54
C LEU A 14 -6.79 10.59 17.20
N LEU A 15 -7.68 11.10 16.34
CA LEU A 15 -7.95 10.53 15.03
C LEU A 15 -6.77 10.72 14.08
N LEU A 16 -6.13 11.89 14.11
CA LEU A 16 -4.89 12.14 13.39
C LEU A 16 -3.77 11.19 13.84
N ALA A 17 -3.63 10.97 15.16
CA ALA A 17 -2.66 10.04 15.71
C ALA A 17 -2.96 8.58 15.33
N ALA A 18 -4.24 8.19 15.28
CA ALA A 18 -4.66 6.86 14.85
C ALA A 18 -4.37 6.61 13.37
N VAL A 19 -4.64 7.59 12.50
CA VAL A 19 -4.30 7.54 11.07
C VAL A 19 -2.78 7.52 10.88
N ALA A 20 -2.05 8.40 11.58
CA ALA A 20 -0.60 8.43 11.55
C ALA A 20 0.00 7.10 12.03
N ALA A 21 -0.55 6.48 13.06
CA ALA A 21 -0.15 5.16 13.53
C ALA A 21 -0.48 4.07 12.51
N TRP A 22 -1.67 4.08 11.91
CA TRP A 22 -2.07 3.11 10.87
C TRP A 22 -1.13 3.17 9.66
N ILE A 23 -0.72 4.36 9.25
CA ILE A 23 0.26 4.56 8.16
C ILE A 23 1.66 4.20 8.63
N SER A 24 2.03 4.53 9.87
CA SER A 24 3.37 4.25 10.40
C SER A 24 3.58 2.77 10.71
N VAL A 25 2.54 1.97 10.94
CA VAL A 25 2.65 0.52 11.22
C VAL A 25 3.24 -0.27 10.04
N PRO A 26 2.77 -0.14 8.78
CA PRO A 26 3.41 -0.81 7.64
C PRO A 26 4.81 -0.24 7.35
N LEU A 27 5.04 1.07 7.53
CA LEU A 27 6.38 1.66 7.35
C LEU A 27 7.37 1.24 8.45
N ARG A 28 6.90 1.02 9.69
CA ARG A 28 7.73 0.57 10.81
C ARG A 28 7.97 -0.93 10.82
N ARG A 29 7.12 -1.72 10.14
CA ARG A 29 7.43 -3.12 9.81
C ARG A 29 8.64 -3.21 8.88
N SER A 30 8.83 -2.24 7.97
CA SER A 30 10.05 -2.14 7.16
C SER A 30 11.31 -1.70 7.94
N THR A 31 11.17 -1.24 9.19
CA THR A 31 12.29 -0.75 10.04
C THR A 31 12.44 -1.49 11.37
N ALA A 32 11.65 -2.55 11.60
CA ALA A 32 11.87 -3.41 12.76
C ALA A 32 13.28 -4.02 12.64
N PRO A 33 14.09 -4.03 13.71
CA PRO A 33 15.37 -4.72 13.72
C PRO A 33 15.12 -6.16 13.29
N VAL A 34 15.75 -6.56 12.18
CA VAL A 34 15.67 -7.91 11.64
C VAL A 34 16.14 -8.87 12.73
N GLU A 35 15.21 -9.55 13.39
CA GLU A 35 15.50 -10.83 14.05
C GLU A 35 16.08 -11.75 12.95
N PRO A 36 17.30 -12.28 13.07
CA PRO A 36 18.05 -12.90 11.96
C PRO A 36 17.48 -14.22 11.38
N GLY A 37 16.17 -14.48 11.45
CA GLY A 37 15.66 -15.83 11.26
C GLY A 37 14.33 -16.05 10.54
N LEU A 38 13.51 -15.05 10.15
CA LEU A 38 12.13 -15.37 9.72
C LEU A 38 11.54 -14.66 8.49
N GLU A 39 12.20 -13.69 7.86
CA GLU A 39 11.69 -13.11 6.60
C GLU A 39 12.82 -13.01 5.58
N ASP A 40 12.67 -13.70 4.45
CA ASP A 40 13.58 -13.56 3.31
C ASP A 40 13.45 -12.12 2.78
N PRO A 41 14.52 -11.31 2.83
CA PRO A 41 14.48 -9.91 2.44
C PRO A 41 14.01 -9.72 0.99
N VAL A 42 14.28 -10.69 0.11
CA VAL A 42 13.82 -10.66 -1.29
C VAL A 42 12.30 -10.84 -1.36
N MET A 43 11.73 -11.72 -0.54
CA MET A 43 10.26 -11.87 -0.47
C MET A 43 9.60 -10.59 0.00
N ALA A 44 10.13 -10.03 1.09
CA ALA A 44 9.55 -8.86 1.73
C ALA A 44 9.55 -7.67 0.75
N GLU A 45 10.60 -7.51 -0.04
CA GLU A 45 10.66 -6.50 -1.10
C GLU A 45 9.63 -6.74 -2.22
N LEU A 46 9.52 -7.97 -2.72
CA LEU A 46 8.55 -8.32 -3.75
C LEU A 46 7.10 -8.12 -3.27
N GLU A 47 6.80 -8.50 -2.03
CA GLU A 47 5.50 -8.25 -1.41
C GLU A 47 5.22 -6.76 -1.22
N ALA A 48 6.21 -5.97 -0.83
CA ALA A 48 6.08 -4.52 -0.73
C ALA A 48 5.79 -3.88 -2.10
N ARG A 49 6.49 -4.33 -3.16
CA ARG A 49 6.23 -3.91 -4.56
C ARG A 49 4.79 -4.26 -4.99
N LYS A 50 4.32 -5.48 -4.68
CA LYS A 50 2.93 -5.90 -4.95
C LYS A 50 1.92 -4.97 -4.27
N GLN A 51 2.12 -4.68 -2.99
CA GLN A 51 1.22 -3.80 -2.24
C GLN A 51 1.23 -2.37 -2.77
N ALA A 52 2.39 -1.85 -3.19
CA ALA A 52 2.49 -0.54 -3.80
C ALA A 52 1.70 -0.47 -5.11
N LYS A 53 1.89 -1.47 -6.00
CA LYS A 53 1.18 -1.52 -7.28
C LYS A 53 -0.33 -1.69 -7.12
N TYR A 54 -0.77 -2.48 -6.13
CA TYR A 54 -2.20 -2.61 -5.81
C TYR A 54 -2.84 -1.28 -5.38
N ARG A 55 -2.14 -0.49 -4.56
CA ARG A 55 -2.64 0.85 -4.16
C ARG A 55 -2.76 1.77 -5.37
N GLU A 56 -1.77 1.78 -6.24
CA GLU A 56 -1.77 2.62 -7.44
C GLU A 56 -2.95 2.29 -8.36
N ILE A 57 -3.20 1.00 -8.64
CA ILE A 57 -4.38 0.55 -9.41
C ILE A 57 -5.67 1.05 -8.75
N ARG A 58 -5.81 0.85 -7.44
CA ARG A 58 -7.02 1.24 -6.71
C ARG A 58 -7.24 2.75 -6.72
N ASP A 59 -6.18 3.54 -6.61
CA ASP A 59 -6.27 4.99 -6.66
C ASP A 59 -6.68 5.47 -8.07
N THR A 60 -6.12 4.87 -9.13
CA THR A 60 -6.54 5.15 -10.52
C THR A 60 -8.00 4.77 -10.78
N GLU A 61 -8.46 3.63 -10.27
CA GLU A 61 -9.88 3.22 -10.35
C GLU A 61 -10.79 4.20 -9.59
N LEU A 62 -10.36 4.71 -8.43
CA LEU A 62 -11.11 5.70 -7.66
C LEU A 62 -11.18 7.05 -8.37
N ASP A 63 -10.11 7.49 -9.02
CA ASP A 63 -10.10 8.74 -9.78
C ASP A 63 -11.01 8.66 -11.02
N HIS A 64 -11.04 7.51 -11.70
CA HIS A 64 -12.00 7.25 -12.78
C HIS A 64 -13.44 7.26 -12.27
N ALA A 65 -13.73 6.58 -11.15
CA ALA A 65 -15.05 6.58 -10.54
C ALA A 65 -15.53 7.96 -10.03
N GLN A 66 -14.62 8.92 -9.89
CA GLN A 66 -14.91 10.31 -9.51
C GLN A 66 -14.99 11.25 -10.73
N ASP A 67 -15.05 10.72 -11.95
CA ASP A 67 -15.02 11.47 -13.22
C ASP A 67 -13.79 12.39 -13.38
N LYS A 68 -12.71 12.13 -12.61
CA LYS A 68 -11.46 12.90 -12.71
C LYS A 68 -10.56 12.42 -13.85
N LEU A 69 -10.81 11.20 -14.34
CA LEU A 69 -10.06 10.56 -15.41
C LEU A 69 -11.03 10.13 -16.51
N SER A 70 -10.69 10.42 -17.76
CA SER A 70 -11.53 9.98 -18.89
C SER A 70 -11.43 8.47 -19.11
N ASP A 71 -12.46 7.88 -19.72
CA ASP A 71 -12.50 6.43 -20.01
C ASP A 71 -11.29 5.95 -20.84
N GLU A 72 -10.87 6.75 -21.82
CA GLU A 72 -9.74 6.42 -22.70
C GLU A 72 -8.40 6.45 -21.95
N GLU A 73 -8.20 7.46 -21.09
CA GLU A 73 -6.99 7.58 -20.28
C GLU A 73 -6.94 6.55 -19.16
N PHE A 74 -8.10 6.21 -18.59
CA PHE A 74 -8.25 5.13 -17.62
C PHE A 74 -7.90 3.79 -18.25
N ALA A 75 -8.50 3.44 -19.40
CA ALA A 75 -8.24 2.15 -20.05
C ALA A 75 -6.76 1.95 -20.40
N ARG A 76 -6.07 3.02 -20.82
CA ARG A 76 -4.62 2.99 -21.09
C ARG A 76 -3.81 2.75 -19.82
N GLN A 77 -4.07 3.52 -18.76
CA GLN A 77 -3.34 3.39 -17.49
C GLN A 77 -3.62 2.06 -16.78
N ASP A 78 -4.87 1.62 -16.77
CA ASP A 78 -5.28 0.34 -16.18
C ASP A 78 -4.55 -0.85 -16.84
N ALA A 79 -4.47 -0.85 -18.18
CA ALA A 79 -3.75 -1.89 -18.90
C ALA A 79 -2.25 -1.93 -18.57
N GLU A 80 -1.60 -0.76 -18.45
CA GLU A 80 -0.19 -0.65 -18.08
C GLU A 80 0.07 -1.12 -16.65
N LEU A 81 -0.72 -0.61 -15.69
CA LEU A 81 -0.58 -0.96 -14.27
C LEU A 81 -0.84 -2.46 -14.02
N ARG A 82 -1.84 -3.05 -14.70
CA ARG A 82 -2.09 -4.49 -14.60
C ARG A 82 -0.97 -5.32 -15.20
N ARG A 83 -0.34 -4.86 -16.30
CA ARG A 83 0.84 -5.53 -16.86
C ARG A 83 1.98 -5.58 -15.85
N GLU A 84 2.27 -4.45 -15.21
CA GLU A 84 3.32 -4.38 -14.18
C GLU A 84 3.00 -5.24 -12.95
N ALA A 85 1.74 -5.26 -12.51
CA ALA A 85 1.30 -6.13 -11.42
C ALA A 85 1.53 -7.62 -11.75
N ILE A 86 1.24 -8.04 -12.98
CA ILE A 86 1.48 -9.41 -13.44
C ILE A 86 2.96 -9.76 -13.41
N GLU A 87 3.85 -8.85 -13.83
CA GLU A 87 5.29 -9.11 -13.76
C GLU A 87 5.78 -9.28 -12.33
N ILE A 88 5.29 -8.46 -11.38
CA ILE A 88 5.60 -8.62 -9.96
C ILE A 88 5.12 -9.98 -9.43
N LEU A 89 3.92 -10.43 -9.83
CA LEU A 89 3.41 -11.75 -9.43
C LEU A 89 4.27 -12.89 -9.96
N LYS A 90 4.76 -12.80 -11.20
CA LYS A 90 5.69 -13.80 -11.76
C LYS A 90 7.01 -13.85 -11.00
N GLU A 91 7.54 -12.69 -10.60
CA GLU A 91 8.76 -12.63 -9.78
C GLU A 91 8.55 -13.30 -8.42
N ILE A 92 7.37 -13.11 -7.81
CA ILE A 92 6.97 -13.79 -6.56
C ILE A 92 6.89 -15.30 -6.74
N ASP A 93 6.16 -15.76 -7.76
CA ASP A 93 5.99 -17.19 -8.04
C ASP A 93 7.34 -17.88 -8.28
N ALA A 94 8.26 -17.22 -8.97
CA ALA A 94 9.62 -17.71 -9.20
C ALA A 94 10.42 -17.81 -7.88
N ALA A 95 10.37 -16.78 -7.03
CA ALA A 95 11.04 -16.80 -5.74
C ALA A 95 10.47 -17.87 -4.79
N GLU A 96 9.16 -18.12 -4.82
CA GLU A 96 8.51 -19.19 -4.05
C GLU A 96 8.92 -20.59 -4.54
N ALA A 97 9.03 -20.77 -5.87
CA ALA A 97 9.49 -22.02 -6.47
C ALA A 97 10.94 -22.33 -6.09
N GLU A 98 11.83 -21.32 -6.11
CA GLU A 98 13.23 -21.47 -5.69
C GLU A 98 13.40 -21.85 -4.22
N ARG A 99 12.49 -21.41 -3.33
CA ARG A 99 12.51 -21.81 -1.92
C ARG A 99 11.98 -23.23 -1.67
N SER A 100 11.09 -23.71 -2.55
CA SER A 100 10.39 -24.98 -2.37
C SER A 100 11.11 -26.17 -3.02
N GLY A 101 12.17 -25.91 -3.80
CA GLY A 101 13.01 -26.93 -4.47
C GLY A 101 14.30 -27.22 -3.73
#